data_AF-A0A554J605-F1
#
_entry.id   AF-A0A554J605-F1
#
_cell.length_a   1.000
_cell.length_b   1.000
_cell.length_c   1.000
_cell.angle_alpha   90.00
_cell.angle_beta   90.00
_cell.angle_gamma   90.00
#
_symmetry.space_group_name_H-M   'P 1'
#
loop_
_entity.id
_entity.type
_entity.pdbx_description
1 polymer ?
#
loop_
_entity_poly.entity_id
_entity_poly.type
_entity_poly.pdbx_seq_one_letter_code
_entity_poly.pdbx_strand_id
1 'polypeptide(L)'
;MEYILTNTLLALLEYPGATLLGVNRMYTDKDYRTKVVDNVKDPVVKDFWLKEFANYGDRYTQEATPAIQNKVGQFTGNPLIRNIIGQPKSSFDIRTMMDEKKILIMNLSKGLIGETNMRLLGSMLTTRIFLAAMSRAGIQKNELAKLPHFYFYVDEFQNFANETFAEILSESRKYKLDLILTNQYIEQMEEEVRDAVFGNVGTTVSFRVGPFDAEVLETVFMPRFLKEDIVGLGFAQVYMTLMIDGVGSAPFSAVTIPPIEAPPVSYREQVIEASRSQFTAPRDGIEKLIVDELTASATSEAPADARMKKKPFRPASYTPTRPTSYPAPRVDAETPSASQRSSDLPVQAAPVGARPFVHRPPAPRQSQLLRQSQPEMRMDFVPSPVQHQVHQRSVAPRPSPKATEGTARPPVAAKSAEDLKAILRKMTEKGGEEKEKKQEQQQSSLKGALSEALKPVAVKPPRIESGPFEVSEDKLRDVLKGDI
;
A
#
# COMPACT_ATOMS: atom_id res chain seq x y z
N MET A 1 12.66 -21.20 3.28
CA MET A 1 11.88 -20.97 2.05
C MET A 1 12.47 -19.82 1.25
N GLU A 2 12.38 -18.58 1.75
CA GLU A 2 12.87 -17.37 1.09
C GLU A 2 14.33 -17.48 0.63
N TYR A 3 15.25 -17.90 1.50
CA TYR A 3 16.66 -18.14 1.17
C TYR A 3 16.88 -19.02 -0.09
N ILE A 4 16.07 -20.06 -0.28
CA ILE A 4 16.15 -20.94 -1.47
C ILE A 4 15.68 -20.19 -2.71
N LEU A 5 14.55 -19.49 -2.61
CA LEU A 5 14.02 -18.68 -3.72
C LEU A 5 15.00 -17.57 -4.12
N THR A 6 15.57 -16.85 -3.16
CA THR A 6 16.56 -15.79 -3.41
C THR A 6 17.78 -16.33 -4.17
N ASN A 7 18.41 -17.42 -3.71
CA ASN A 7 19.52 -18.05 -4.44
C ASN A 7 19.11 -18.59 -5.82
N THR A 8 17.83 -18.93 -6.03
CA THR A 8 17.31 -19.34 -7.33
C THR A 8 17.15 -18.16 -8.27
N LEU A 9 16.61 -17.04 -7.80
CA LEU A 9 16.50 -15.81 -8.58
C LEU A 9 17.87 -15.22 -8.92
N LEU A 10 18.82 -15.21 -7.97
CA LEU A 10 20.19 -14.76 -8.21
C LEU A 10 20.89 -15.61 -9.29
N ALA A 11 20.80 -16.93 -9.22
CA ALA A 11 21.38 -17.81 -10.23
C ALA A 11 20.74 -17.62 -11.62
N LEU A 12 19.42 -17.41 -11.69
CA LEU A 12 18.72 -17.13 -12.95
C LEU A 12 19.03 -15.74 -13.52
N LEU A 13 19.30 -14.73 -12.69
CA LEU A 13 19.71 -13.40 -13.15
C LEU A 13 21.07 -13.41 -13.88
N GLU A 14 21.95 -14.35 -13.53
CA GLU A 14 23.22 -14.56 -14.25
C GLU A 14 23.07 -15.44 -15.51
N TYR A 15 21.94 -16.13 -15.69
CA TYR A 15 21.72 -17.05 -16.82
C TYR A 15 21.10 -16.33 -18.04
N PRO A 16 21.77 -16.32 -19.21
CA PRO A 16 21.25 -15.63 -20.39
C PRO A 16 19.91 -16.19 -20.85
N GLY A 17 18.90 -15.32 -20.95
CA GLY A 17 17.56 -15.70 -21.43
C GLY A 17 16.68 -16.41 -20.40
N ALA A 18 17.06 -16.42 -19.11
CA ALA A 18 16.18 -16.89 -18.05
C ALA A 18 14.86 -16.10 -17.98
N THR A 19 13.80 -16.79 -17.57
CA THR A 19 12.47 -16.23 -17.30
C THR A 19 12.02 -16.65 -15.90
N LEU A 20 10.91 -16.10 -15.40
CA LEU A 20 10.35 -16.55 -14.11
C LEU A 20 9.90 -18.03 -14.15
N LEU A 21 9.71 -18.61 -15.34
CA LEU A 21 9.39 -20.03 -15.53
C LEU A 21 10.58 -20.93 -15.15
N GLY A 22 11.81 -20.43 -15.31
CA GLY A 22 13.05 -21.11 -14.95
C GLY A 22 13.16 -21.47 -13.46
N VAL A 23 12.44 -20.76 -12.56
CA VAL A 23 12.46 -21.07 -11.11
C VAL A 23 11.98 -22.49 -10.83
N ASN A 24 10.88 -22.93 -11.46
CA ASN A 24 10.41 -24.30 -11.28
C ASN A 24 11.40 -25.32 -11.86
N ARG A 25 12.00 -25.00 -13.01
CA ARG A 25 13.01 -25.84 -13.68
C ARG A 25 14.26 -26.04 -12.83
N MET A 26 14.73 -25.01 -12.12
CA MET A 26 15.87 -25.13 -11.20
C MET A 26 15.68 -26.22 -10.14
N TYR A 27 14.44 -26.51 -9.74
CA TYR A 27 14.15 -27.58 -8.79
C TYR A 27 13.90 -28.94 -9.48
N THR A 28 13.21 -28.97 -10.62
CA THR A 28 12.74 -30.22 -11.26
C THR A 28 13.62 -30.76 -12.38
N ASP A 29 14.46 -29.95 -13.02
CA ASP A 29 15.26 -30.28 -14.21
C ASP A 29 16.76 -30.20 -13.84
N LYS A 30 17.40 -31.36 -13.59
CA LYS A 30 18.81 -31.43 -13.15
C LYS A 30 19.75 -30.86 -14.21
N ASP A 31 19.49 -31.11 -15.49
CA ASP A 31 20.32 -30.64 -16.59
C ASP A 31 20.22 -29.13 -16.80
N TYR A 32 19.01 -28.56 -16.69
CA TYR A 32 18.83 -27.11 -16.71
C TYR A 32 19.52 -26.45 -15.52
N ARG A 33 19.38 -27.01 -14.30
CA ARG A 33 20.08 -26.50 -13.12
C ARG A 33 21.59 -26.48 -13.32
N THR A 34 22.19 -27.56 -13.83
CA THR A 34 23.64 -27.60 -14.10
C THR A 34 24.05 -26.48 -15.07
N LYS A 35 23.35 -26.32 -16.20
CA LYS A 35 23.60 -25.24 -17.17
C LYS A 35 23.50 -23.83 -16.57
N VAL A 36 22.57 -23.63 -15.63
CA VAL A 36 22.44 -22.35 -14.91
C VAL A 36 23.61 -22.15 -13.96
N VAL A 37 23.90 -23.13 -13.10
CA VAL A 37 24.95 -23.06 -12.07
C VAL A 37 26.35 -22.93 -12.66
N ASP A 38 26.60 -23.54 -13.83
CA ASP A 38 27.86 -23.39 -14.56
C ASP A 38 28.12 -21.93 -14.96
N ASN A 39 27.06 -21.18 -15.34
CA ASN A 39 27.13 -19.77 -15.72
C ASN A 39 27.18 -18.79 -14.53
N VAL A 40 26.82 -19.21 -13.31
CA VAL A 40 26.89 -18.37 -12.11
C VAL A 40 28.34 -17.99 -11.81
N LYS A 41 28.60 -16.69 -11.62
CA LYS A 41 29.90 -16.12 -11.27
C LYS A 41 30.00 -15.77 -9.79
N ASP A 42 28.89 -15.45 -9.12
CA ASP A 42 28.90 -15.23 -7.67
C ASP A 42 29.29 -16.54 -6.95
N PRO A 43 30.42 -16.57 -6.23
CA PRO A 43 30.89 -17.79 -5.59
C PRO A 43 29.97 -18.25 -4.46
N VAL A 44 29.23 -17.36 -3.80
CA VAL A 44 28.29 -17.69 -2.71
C VAL A 44 27.07 -18.40 -3.26
N VAL A 45 26.46 -17.85 -4.33
CA VAL A 45 25.32 -18.46 -5.01
C VAL A 45 25.71 -19.81 -5.63
N LYS A 46 26.94 -19.90 -6.17
CA LYS A 46 27.47 -21.15 -6.71
C LYS A 46 27.73 -22.19 -5.62
N ASP A 47 28.24 -21.80 -4.44
CA ASP A 47 28.47 -22.69 -3.30
C ASP A 47 27.15 -23.23 -2.74
N PHE A 48 26.13 -22.38 -2.62
CA PHE A 48 24.77 -22.80 -2.25
C PHE A 48 24.28 -23.93 -3.17
N TRP A 49 24.39 -23.77 -4.49
CA TRP A 49 23.90 -24.78 -5.43
C TRP A 49 24.74 -26.06 -5.48
N LEU A 50 26.07 -25.95 -5.38
CA LEU A 50 26.99 -27.10 -5.48
C LEU A 50 27.18 -27.86 -4.16
N LYS A 51 27.00 -27.22 -3.00
CA LYS A 51 27.19 -27.83 -1.69
C LYS A 51 25.90 -27.86 -0.87
N GLU A 52 25.28 -26.72 -0.58
CA GLU A 52 24.13 -26.70 0.35
C GLU A 52 22.93 -27.45 -0.22
N PHE A 53 22.42 -27.00 -1.37
CA PHE A 53 21.26 -27.58 -2.05
C PHE A 53 21.55 -29.02 -2.51
N ALA A 54 22.79 -29.34 -2.89
CA ALA A 54 23.20 -30.70 -3.23
C ALA A 54 23.17 -31.65 -2.03
N ASN A 55 23.40 -31.15 -0.82
CA ASN A 55 23.33 -31.89 0.44
C ASN A 55 21.93 -31.88 1.09
N TYR A 56 20.96 -31.13 0.54
CA TYR A 56 19.57 -31.20 1.00
C TYR A 56 18.98 -32.57 0.63
N GLY A 57 18.91 -33.47 1.62
CA GLY A 57 18.31 -34.78 1.44
C GLY A 57 16.87 -34.68 0.91
N ASP A 58 16.46 -35.65 0.08
CA ASP A 58 15.23 -35.63 -0.73
C ASP A 58 14.00 -35.11 0.01
N ARG A 59 13.86 -35.49 1.28
CA ARG A 59 12.76 -35.09 2.16
C ARG A 59 12.70 -33.57 2.40
N TYR A 60 13.83 -32.91 2.67
CA TYR A 60 13.84 -31.46 2.92
C TYR A 60 13.48 -30.69 1.65
N THR A 61 14.00 -31.14 0.50
CA THR A 61 13.64 -30.58 -0.81
C THR A 61 12.15 -30.80 -1.12
N GLN A 62 11.61 -31.99 -0.85
CA GLN A 62 10.16 -32.28 -0.98
C GLN A 62 9.27 -31.46 -0.03
N GLU A 63 9.75 -31.08 1.16
CA GLU A 63 9.01 -30.26 2.11
C GLU A 63 9.11 -28.74 1.79
N ALA A 64 10.27 -28.26 1.32
CA ALA A 64 10.52 -26.83 1.08
C ALA A 64 10.10 -26.33 -0.32
N THR A 65 10.28 -27.14 -1.37
CA THR A 65 10.01 -26.74 -2.76
C THR A 65 8.53 -26.45 -3.06
N PRO A 66 7.53 -27.22 -2.59
CA PRO A 66 6.13 -27.00 -2.94
C PRO A 66 5.61 -25.61 -2.53
N ALA A 67 6.09 -25.05 -1.42
CA ALA A 67 5.67 -23.72 -0.99
C ALA A 67 6.20 -22.61 -1.91
N ILE A 68 7.40 -22.77 -2.48
CA ILE A 68 7.96 -21.88 -3.50
C ILE A 68 7.19 -22.05 -4.81
N GLN A 69 6.95 -23.30 -5.23
CA GLN A 69 6.16 -23.62 -6.41
C GLN A 69 4.73 -23.08 -6.33
N ASN A 70 4.11 -23.03 -5.15
CA ASN A 70 2.80 -22.42 -4.96
C ASN A 70 2.84 -20.89 -5.14
N LYS A 71 3.87 -20.20 -4.62
CA LYS A 71 4.03 -18.74 -4.82
C LYS A 71 4.31 -18.41 -6.28
N VAL A 72 5.26 -19.08 -6.92
CA VAL A 72 5.62 -18.85 -8.34
C VAL A 72 4.51 -19.34 -9.28
N GLY A 73 3.84 -20.43 -8.92
CA GLY A 73 2.73 -21.04 -9.67
C GLY A 73 1.53 -20.11 -9.85
N GLN A 74 1.29 -19.18 -8.92
CA GLN A 74 0.28 -18.13 -9.09
C GLN A 74 0.59 -17.21 -10.28
N PHE A 75 1.86 -16.92 -10.55
CA PHE A 75 2.28 -16.17 -11.74
C PHE A 75 2.18 -17.04 -13.02
N THR A 76 2.60 -18.31 -12.96
CA THR A 76 2.74 -19.14 -14.17
C THR A 76 1.45 -19.87 -14.58
N GLY A 77 0.47 -20.00 -13.69
CA GLY A 77 -0.76 -20.76 -13.91
C GLY A 77 -1.75 -20.09 -14.87
N ASN A 78 -1.80 -18.75 -14.92
CA ASN A 78 -2.67 -18.03 -15.84
C ASN A 78 -1.92 -17.72 -17.16
N PRO A 79 -2.44 -18.09 -18.34
CA PRO A 79 -1.77 -17.84 -19.63
C PRO A 79 -1.44 -16.37 -19.89
N LEU A 80 -2.28 -15.42 -19.49
CA LEU A 80 -2.03 -13.99 -19.67
C LEU A 80 -0.79 -13.54 -18.89
N ILE A 81 -0.70 -13.94 -17.62
CA ILE A 81 0.42 -13.61 -16.73
C ILE A 81 1.68 -14.34 -17.18
N ARG A 82 1.57 -15.62 -17.52
CA ARG A 82 2.64 -16.43 -18.09
C ARG A 82 3.24 -15.81 -19.35
N ASN A 83 2.42 -15.26 -20.24
CA ASN A 83 2.88 -14.57 -21.46
C ASN A 83 3.57 -13.23 -21.18
N ILE A 84 3.35 -12.60 -20.02
CA ILE A 84 4.06 -11.38 -19.59
C ILE A 84 5.41 -11.74 -18.96
N ILE A 85 5.41 -12.63 -17.96
CA ILE A 85 6.61 -13.01 -17.18
C ILE A 85 7.55 -14.00 -17.90
N GLY A 86 7.03 -14.73 -18.89
CA GLY A 86 7.74 -15.73 -19.68
C GLY A 86 8.56 -15.14 -20.82
N GLN A 87 8.70 -13.82 -20.87
CA GLN A 87 9.56 -13.13 -21.84
C GLN A 87 10.93 -12.84 -21.20
N PRO A 88 12.05 -13.22 -21.84
CA PRO A 88 13.40 -13.05 -21.27
C PRO A 88 13.88 -11.60 -21.25
N LYS A 89 13.19 -10.69 -21.95
CA LYS A 89 13.50 -9.26 -22.02
C LYS A 89 12.19 -8.48 -22.06
N SER A 90 12.15 -7.35 -21.33
CA SER A 90 11.10 -6.35 -21.50
C SER A 90 11.26 -5.64 -22.85
N SER A 91 10.15 -5.34 -23.51
CA SER A 91 10.09 -4.53 -24.74
C SER A 91 10.16 -3.02 -24.47
N PHE A 92 10.03 -2.61 -23.21
CA PHE A 92 10.11 -1.22 -22.78
C PHE A 92 10.88 -1.08 -21.47
N ASP A 93 11.43 0.12 -21.24
CA ASP A 93 12.04 0.50 -19.97
C ASP A 93 11.26 1.65 -19.32
N ILE A 94 10.84 1.44 -18.07
CA ILE A 94 10.05 2.43 -17.32
C ILE A 94 10.88 3.68 -17.04
N ARG A 95 12.19 3.54 -16.79
CA ARG A 95 13.04 4.68 -16.49
C ARG A 95 13.22 5.59 -17.71
N THR A 96 13.42 5.03 -18.90
CA THR A 96 13.38 5.77 -20.17
C THR A 96 12.01 6.43 -20.38
N MET A 97 10.90 5.73 -20.13
CA MET A 97 9.56 6.31 -20.23
C MET A 97 9.36 7.53 -19.33
N MET A 98 9.87 7.49 -18.09
CA MET A 98 9.82 8.60 -17.15
C MET A 98 10.62 9.81 -17.66
N ASP A 99 11.87 9.60 -18.06
CA ASP A 99 12.78 10.69 -18.44
C ASP A 99 12.40 11.32 -19.80
N GLU A 100 11.86 10.52 -20.74
CA GLU A 100 11.36 10.97 -22.05
C GLU A 100 9.90 11.49 -22.02
N LYS A 101 9.30 11.66 -20.83
CA LYS A 101 7.92 12.18 -20.67
C LYS A 101 6.85 11.37 -21.42
N LYS A 102 6.99 10.04 -21.47
CA LYS A 102 5.98 9.15 -22.06
C LYS A 102 4.77 8.99 -21.13
N ILE A 103 3.64 8.60 -21.69
CA ILE A 103 2.45 8.20 -20.93
C ILE A 103 2.39 6.67 -20.90
N LEU A 104 2.36 6.08 -19.71
CA LEU A 104 2.18 4.65 -19.50
C LEU A 104 0.78 4.39 -18.92
N ILE A 105 -0.05 3.64 -19.65
CA ILE A 105 -1.40 3.26 -19.21
C ILE A 105 -1.42 1.76 -18.91
N MET A 106 -1.72 1.39 -17.66
CA MET A 106 -1.74 0.01 -17.19
C MET A 106 -3.18 -0.43 -16.93
N ASN A 107 -3.81 -1.10 -17.89
CA ASN A 107 -5.17 -1.62 -17.70
C ASN A 107 -5.14 -2.92 -16.89
N LEU A 108 -5.39 -2.80 -15.57
CA LEU A 108 -5.46 -3.92 -14.63
C LEU A 108 -6.91 -4.26 -14.26
N SER A 109 -7.87 -4.13 -15.19
CA SER A 109 -9.30 -4.37 -14.92
C SER A 109 -9.55 -5.74 -14.25
N LYS A 110 -10.02 -5.70 -13.00
CA LYS A 110 -10.34 -6.87 -12.16
C LYS A 110 -11.21 -7.91 -12.88
N GLY A 111 -12.16 -7.47 -13.70
CA GLY A 111 -13.05 -8.33 -14.47
C GLY A 111 -12.42 -9.01 -15.69
N LEU A 112 -11.31 -8.46 -16.23
CA LEU A 112 -10.60 -9.04 -17.38
C LEU A 112 -9.50 -10.01 -16.96
N ILE A 113 -8.73 -9.69 -15.91
CA ILE A 113 -7.55 -10.47 -15.50
C ILE A 113 -7.77 -11.30 -14.23
N GLY A 114 -8.80 -10.99 -13.43
CA GLY A 114 -9.08 -11.63 -12.14
C GLY A 114 -8.33 -10.97 -10.97
N GLU A 115 -8.90 -11.05 -9.77
CA GLU A 115 -8.43 -10.33 -8.58
C GLU A 115 -6.98 -10.63 -8.20
N THR A 116 -6.62 -11.92 -8.07
CA THR A 116 -5.27 -12.35 -7.70
C THR A 116 -4.23 -11.81 -8.68
N ASN A 117 -4.49 -11.96 -9.99
CA ASN A 117 -3.61 -11.51 -11.06
C ASN A 117 -3.50 -9.98 -11.14
N MET A 118 -4.59 -9.26 -10.88
CA MET A 118 -4.60 -7.81 -10.77
C MET A 118 -3.66 -7.35 -9.65
N ARG A 119 -3.82 -7.86 -8.42
CA ARG A 119 -2.93 -7.50 -7.30
C ARG A 119 -1.47 -7.85 -7.59
N LEU A 120 -1.24 -9.01 -8.21
CA LEU A 120 0.09 -9.52 -8.57
C LEU A 120 0.81 -8.65 -9.60
N LEU A 121 0.13 -8.28 -10.70
CA LEU A 121 0.70 -7.36 -11.68
C LEU A 121 0.82 -5.94 -11.14
N GLY A 122 -0.19 -5.45 -10.43
CA GLY A 122 -0.20 -4.09 -9.90
C GLY A 122 0.89 -3.84 -8.88
N SER A 123 1.09 -4.76 -7.93
CA SER A 123 2.24 -4.70 -7.01
C SER A 123 3.57 -4.76 -7.75
N MET A 124 3.77 -5.73 -8.65
CA MET A 124 5.00 -5.84 -9.45
C MET A 124 5.31 -4.57 -10.26
N LEU A 125 4.31 -4.01 -10.95
CA LEU A 125 4.44 -2.81 -11.76
C LEU A 125 4.70 -1.57 -10.88
N THR A 126 4.04 -1.45 -9.74
CA THR A 126 4.29 -0.39 -8.76
C THR A 126 5.72 -0.43 -8.25
N THR A 127 6.20 -1.59 -7.77
CA THR A 127 7.59 -1.74 -7.30
C THR A 127 8.57 -1.42 -8.43
N ARG A 128 8.27 -1.80 -9.68
CA ARG A 128 9.12 -1.44 -10.85
C ARG A 128 9.12 0.06 -11.15
N ILE A 129 7.99 0.75 -11.01
CA ILE A 129 7.90 2.22 -11.11
C ILE A 129 8.73 2.88 -9.98
N PHE A 130 8.60 2.41 -8.75
CA PHE A 130 9.38 2.94 -7.63
C PHE A 130 10.89 2.74 -7.84
N LEU A 131 11.33 1.53 -8.18
CA LEU A 131 12.75 1.24 -8.45
C LEU A 131 13.28 2.05 -9.65
N ALA A 132 12.47 2.25 -10.69
CA ALA A 132 12.81 3.13 -11.80
C ALA A 132 13.01 4.58 -11.32
N ALA A 133 12.15 5.10 -10.45
CA ALA A 133 12.38 6.41 -9.84
C ALA A 133 13.64 6.43 -8.95
N MET A 134 13.82 5.47 -8.05
CA MET A 134 15.00 5.36 -7.17
C MET A 134 16.32 5.30 -7.95
N SER A 135 16.35 4.75 -9.16
CA SER A 135 17.53 4.76 -10.03
C SER A 135 18.04 6.17 -10.39
N ARG A 136 17.27 7.23 -10.10
CA ARG A 136 17.69 8.64 -10.18
C ARG A 136 18.65 9.05 -9.06
N ALA A 137 18.85 8.24 -8.02
CA ALA A 137 19.69 8.56 -6.86
C ALA A 137 21.17 8.86 -7.19
N GLY A 138 21.71 8.24 -8.25
CA GLY A 138 23.10 8.47 -8.69
C GLY A 138 23.32 9.74 -9.52
N ILE A 139 22.27 10.52 -9.80
CA ILE A 139 22.33 11.66 -10.73
C ILE A 139 22.71 12.94 -9.98
N GLN A 140 23.57 13.77 -10.59
CA GLN A 140 24.00 15.01 -9.98
C GLN A 140 22.81 15.94 -9.74
N LYS A 141 22.79 16.68 -8.62
CA LYS A 141 21.65 17.55 -8.23
C LYS A 141 21.21 18.51 -9.35
N ASN A 142 22.15 19.06 -10.10
CA ASN A 142 21.90 20.00 -11.21
C ASN A 142 21.27 19.33 -12.45
N GLU A 143 21.46 18.02 -12.62
CA GLU A 143 20.84 17.22 -13.69
C GLU A 143 19.50 16.66 -13.24
N LEU A 144 19.43 16.17 -11.99
CA LEU A 144 18.21 15.70 -11.36
C LEU A 144 17.13 16.79 -11.37
N ALA A 145 17.49 18.05 -11.10
CA ALA A 145 16.59 19.20 -11.17
C ALA A 145 15.92 19.37 -12.55
N LYS A 146 16.64 19.03 -13.64
CA LYS A 146 16.16 19.13 -15.03
C LYS A 146 15.27 17.96 -15.45
N LEU A 147 15.29 16.84 -14.73
CA LEU A 147 14.44 15.69 -15.03
C LEU A 147 12.95 16.04 -14.83
N PRO A 148 12.06 15.46 -15.64
CA PRO A 148 10.62 15.65 -15.47
C PRO A 148 10.11 14.97 -14.20
N HIS A 149 9.04 15.56 -13.65
CA HIS A 149 8.16 14.88 -12.71
C HIS A 149 7.39 13.78 -13.44
N PHE A 150 7.24 12.63 -12.78
CA PHE A 150 6.44 11.52 -13.28
C PHE A 150 5.27 11.30 -12.33
N TYR A 151 4.06 11.58 -12.82
CA TYR A 151 2.83 11.50 -12.05
C TYR A 151 2.26 10.09 -12.13
N PHE A 152 2.24 9.40 -11.00
CA PHE A 152 1.77 8.04 -10.88
C PHE A 152 0.38 8.03 -10.22
N TYR A 153 -0.63 7.88 -11.07
CA TYR A 153 -2.03 7.74 -10.67
C TYR A 153 -2.33 6.27 -10.38
N VAL A 154 -2.79 5.98 -9.16
CA VAL A 154 -3.22 4.64 -8.74
C VAL A 154 -4.70 4.71 -8.40
N ASP A 155 -5.51 4.16 -9.31
CA ASP A 155 -6.94 4.00 -9.07
C ASP A 155 -7.23 2.77 -8.21
N GLU A 156 -8.17 2.87 -7.28
CA GLU A 156 -8.46 1.84 -6.27
C GLU A 156 -7.18 1.39 -5.53
N PHE A 157 -6.41 2.35 -5.03
CA PHE A 157 -5.11 2.20 -4.36
C PHE A 157 -5.05 1.05 -3.35
N GLN A 158 -6.12 0.86 -2.58
CA GLN A 158 -6.23 -0.16 -1.55
C GLN A 158 -6.13 -1.61 -2.07
N ASN A 159 -6.27 -1.84 -3.38
CA ASN A 159 -5.97 -3.14 -3.99
C ASN A 159 -4.47 -3.44 -4.11
N PHE A 160 -3.62 -2.43 -3.97
CA PHE A 160 -2.17 -2.51 -4.15
C PHE A 160 -1.39 -2.04 -2.90
N ALA A 161 -2.05 -1.30 -2.00
CA ALA A 161 -1.57 -0.88 -0.69
C ALA A 161 -0.95 -2.05 0.10
N ASN A 162 0.35 -1.96 0.34
CA ASN A 162 1.15 -2.88 1.15
C ASN A 162 2.29 -2.10 1.82
N GLU A 163 3.06 -2.74 2.69
CA GLU A 163 4.23 -2.14 3.37
C GLU A 163 5.16 -1.34 2.41
N THR A 164 5.45 -1.89 1.22
CA THR A 164 6.30 -1.20 0.22
C THR A 164 5.72 0.16 -0.19
N PHE A 165 4.39 0.33 -0.28
CA PHE A 165 3.80 1.63 -0.62
C PHE A 165 4.02 2.71 0.44
N ALA A 166 4.18 2.34 1.72
CA ALA A 166 4.54 3.31 2.77
C ALA A 166 5.95 3.89 2.53
N GLU A 167 6.90 3.05 2.08
CA GLU A 167 8.22 3.49 1.63
C GLU A 167 8.12 4.38 0.39
N ILE A 168 7.30 3.99 -0.61
CA ILE A 168 7.10 4.79 -1.82
C ILE A 168 6.59 6.20 -1.47
N LEU A 169 5.55 6.30 -0.64
CA LEU A 169 4.98 7.58 -0.21
C LEU A 169 6.00 8.49 0.49
N SER A 170 6.86 7.89 1.31
CA SER A 170 7.88 8.63 2.08
C SER A 170 9.11 9.01 1.23
N GLU A 171 9.45 8.22 0.21
CA GLU A 171 10.71 8.36 -0.54
C GLU A 171 10.58 8.85 -1.99
N SER A 172 9.42 8.78 -2.63
CA SER A 172 9.28 9.06 -4.08
C SER A 172 9.65 10.49 -4.48
N ARG A 173 9.34 11.47 -3.62
CA ARG A 173 9.44 12.91 -3.91
C ARG A 173 10.87 13.36 -4.25
N LYS A 174 11.89 12.82 -3.54
CA LYS A 174 13.32 13.12 -3.84
C LYS A 174 13.75 12.65 -5.24
N TYR A 175 12.99 11.75 -5.86
CA TYR A 175 13.25 11.20 -7.19
C TYR A 175 12.27 11.68 -8.27
N LYS A 176 11.48 12.74 -8.00
CA LYS A 176 10.49 13.31 -8.94
C LYS A 176 9.48 12.26 -9.43
N LEU A 177 9.03 11.40 -8.51
CA LEU A 177 7.88 10.52 -8.65
C LEU A 177 6.79 11.05 -7.71
N ASP A 178 5.69 11.50 -8.29
CA ASP A 178 4.60 12.17 -7.60
C ASP A 178 3.37 11.25 -7.61
N LEU A 179 2.83 10.93 -6.43
CA LEU A 179 1.74 9.95 -6.29
C LEU A 179 0.38 10.65 -6.24
N ILE A 180 -0.59 10.09 -6.95
CA ILE A 180 -2.01 10.47 -6.87
C ILE A 180 -2.78 9.17 -6.60
N LEU A 181 -3.36 9.06 -5.41
CA LEU A 181 -4.04 7.86 -4.94
C LEU A 181 -5.54 8.13 -4.84
N THR A 182 -6.38 7.24 -5.37
CA THR A 182 -7.81 7.22 -5.08
C THR A 182 -8.13 5.99 -4.23
N ASN A 183 -9.01 6.15 -3.24
CA ASN A 183 -9.48 5.06 -2.39
C ASN A 183 -10.96 5.33 -2.07
N GLN A 184 -11.77 4.26 -2.02
CA GLN A 184 -13.19 4.34 -1.66
C GLN A 184 -13.43 4.30 -0.15
N TYR A 185 -12.59 3.57 0.61
CA TYR A 185 -12.83 3.25 2.02
C TYR A 185 -11.51 3.23 2.80
N ILE A 186 -11.40 4.02 3.86
CA ILE A 186 -10.14 4.14 4.64
C ILE A 186 -9.81 2.82 5.35
N GLU A 187 -10.83 2.11 5.83
CA GLU A 187 -10.72 0.80 6.50
C GLU A 187 -10.14 -0.32 5.60
N GLN A 188 -10.13 -0.15 4.28
CA GLN A 188 -9.52 -1.13 3.35
C GLN A 188 -7.98 -1.03 3.28
N MET A 189 -7.37 -0.03 3.91
CA MET A 189 -5.91 0.10 4.00
C MET A 189 -5.41 -0.51 5.31
N GLU A 190 -4.29 -1.24 5.25
CA GLU A 190 -3.55 -1.67 6.43
C GLU A 190 -3.09 -0.44 7.24
N GLU A 191 -3.07 -0.56 8.57
CA GLU A 191 -2.83 0.56 9.51
C GLU A 191 -1.54 1.34 9.19
N GLU A 192 -0.45 0.63 8.93
CA GLU A 192 0.85 1.20 8.59
C GLU A 192 0.80 2.00 7.27
N VAL A 193 0.02 1.55 6.30
CA VAL A 193 -0.15 2.24 5.00
C VAL A 193 -1.09 3.44 5.16
N ARG A 194 -2.18 3.30 5.93
CA ARG A 194 -3.08 4.40 6.28
C ARG A 194 -2.33 5.55 6.94
N ASP A 195 -1.50 5.23 7.93
CA ASP A 195 -0.72 6.21 8.68
C ASP A 195 0.37 6.85 7.80
N ALA A 196 1.00 6.07 6.90
CA ALA A 196 1.92 6.62 5.89
C ALA A 196 1.23 7.53 4.86
N VAL A 197 -0.02 7.25 4.48
CA VAL A 197 -0.83 8.13 3.62
C VAL A 197 -1.10 9.45 4.33
N PHE A 198 -1.70 9.44 5.53
CA PHE A 198 -2.04 10.66 6.25
C PHE A 198 -0.80 11.45 6.74
N GLY A 199 0.34 10.78 6.95
CA GLY A 199 1.60 11.42 7.33
C GLY A 199 2.36 12.10 6.18
N ASN A 200 2.23 11.61 4.94
CA ASN A 200 3.04 12.09 3.79
C ASN A 200 2.22 12.84 2.71
N VAL A 201 0.91 12.63 2.61
CA VAL A 201 0.09 13.28 1.57
C VAL A 201 -0.20 14.74 1.96
N GLY A 202 0.37 15.67 1.20
CA GLY A 202 0.20 17.11 1.44
C GLY A 202 -1.10 17.72 0.89
N THR A 203 -1.78 17.04 -0.04
CA THR A 203 -3.01 17.51 -0.70
C THR A 203 -4.07 16.43 -0.57
N THR A 204 -5.13 16.70 0.20
CA THR A 204 -6.23 15.76 0.41
C THR A 204 -7.48 16.29 -0.27
N VAL A 205 -8.18 15.44 -1.02
CA VAL A 205 -9.46 15.76 -1.67
C VAL A 205 -10.49 14.72 -1.24
N SER A 206 -11.54 15.15 -0.54
CA SER A 206 -12.64 14.30 -0.12
C SER A 206 -13.90 14.61 -0.91
N PHE A 207 -14.46 13.59 -1.53
CA PHE A 207 -15.86 13.56 -1.97
C PHE A 207 -16.74 13.15 -0.78
N ARG A 208 -18.05 12.96 -1.02
CA ARG A 208 -18.94 12.36 -0.04
C ARG A 208 -18.51 10.92 0.31
N VAL A 209 -18.21 10.68 1.58
CA VAL A 209 -17.88 9.35 2.13
C VAL A 209 -18.93 8.89 3.16
N GLY A 210 -18.75 7.68 3.71
CA GLY A 210 -19.55 7.19 4.83
C GLY A 210 -19.20 7.85 6.17
N PRO A 211 -20.03 7.69 7.22
CA PRO A 211 -19.81 8.33 8.51
C PRO A 211 -18.49 7.89 9.20
N PHE A 212 -18.08 6.63 9.05
CA PHE A 212 -16.83 6.12 9.63
C PHE A 212 -15.58 6.75 8.99
N ASP A 213 -15.55 6.84 7.65
CA ASP A 213 -14.47 7.53 6.94
C ASP A 213 -14.47 9.04 7.26
N ALA A 214 -15.65 9.64 7.42
CA ALA A 214 -15.81 11.05 7.78
C ALA A 214 -15.24 11.38 9.18
N GLU A 215 -15.33 10.46 10.16
CA GLU A 215 -14.70 10.64 11.47
C GLU A 215 -13.17 10.71 11.40
N VAL A 216 -12.55 9.95 10.48
CA VAL A 216 -11.11 10.05 10.23
C VAL A 216 -10.78 11.35 9.49
N LEU A 217 -11.54 11.68 8.44
CA LEU A 217 -11.29 12.86 7.60
C LEU A 217 -11.59 14.20 8.29
N GLU A 218 -12.47 14.23 9.29
CA GLU A 218 -12.71 15.39 10.15
C GLU A 218 -11.41 15.89 10.78
N THR A 219 -10.48 15.00 11.15
CA THR A 219 -9.17 15.38 11.70
C THR A 219 -8.31 16.20 10.72
N VAL A 220 -8.53 16.05 9.41
CA VAL A 220 -7.82 16.78 8.33
C VAL A 220 -8.53 18.10 7.98
N PHE A 221 -9.85 18.17 8.12
CA PHE A 221 -10.67 19.31 7.70
C PHE A 221 -11.13 20.23 8.84
N MET A 222 -10.89 19.85 10.09
CA MET A 222 -11.06 20.70 11.26
C MET A 222 -10.11 21.93 11.22
N PRO A 223 -10.53 23.08 11.77
CA PRO A 223 -11.80 23.33 12.45
C PRO A 223 -12.94 23.77 11.51
N ARG A 224 -12.77 23.66 10.18
CA ARG A 224 -13.68 24.30 9.21
C ARG A 224 -14.87 23.45 8.82
N PHE A 225 -14.68 22.14 8.70
CA PHE A 225 -15.73 21.19 8.35
C PHE A 225 -15.76 20.06 9.37
N LEU A 226 -16.98 19.69 9.80
CA LEU A 226 -17.25 18.56 10.67
C LEU A 226 -17.60 17.32 9.84
N LYS A 227 -17.60 16.15 10.47
CA LYS A 227 -17.95 14.89 9.80
C LYS A 227 -19.34 14.92 9.16
N GLU A 228 -20.31 15.61 9.77
CA GLU A 228 -21.67 15.79 9.22
C GLU A 228 -21.65 16.55 7.88
N ASP A 229 -20.75 17.53 7.73
CA ASP A 229 -20.58 18.27 6.47
C ASP A 229 -20.05 17.34 5.37
N ILE A 230 -19.06 16.50 5.69
CA ILE A 230 -18.42 15.57 4.74
C ILE A 230 -19.43 14.53 4.23
N VAL A 231 -20.25 13.96 5.12
CA VAL A 231 -21.35 13.04 4.76
C VAL A 231 -22.45 13.76 3.97
N GLY A 232 -22.63 15.06 4.20
CA GLY A 232 -23.59 15.92 3.51
C GLY A 232 -23.22 16.33 2.08
N LEU A 233 -21.98 16.11 1.63
CA LEU A 233 -21.49 16.54 0.31
C LEU A 233 -22.38 16.05 -0.85
N GLY A 234 -22.75 16.98 -1.73
CA GLY A 234 -23.50 16.70 -2.95
C GLY A 234 -22.66 16.04 -4.05
N PHE A 235 -23.32 15.64 -5.14
CA PHE A 235 -22.62 15.19 -6.34
C PHE A 235 -21.67 16.30 -6.85
N ALA A 236 -20.46 15.91 -7.27
CA ALA A 236 -19.39 16.80 -7.72
C ALA A 236 -18.87 17.82 -6.68
N GLN A 237 -19.39 17.84 -5.45
CA GLN A 237 -18.86 18.70 -4.37
C GLN A 237 -17.72 17.97 -3.64
N VAL A 238 -16.69 18.74 -3.26
CA VAL A 238 -15.54 18.24 -2.50
C VAL A 238 -15.15 19.21 -1.38
N TYR A 239 -14.54 18.66 -0.33
CA TYR A 239 -13.67 19.42 0.57
C TYR A 239 -12.23 19.04 0.31
N MET A 240 -11.33 20.03 0.36
CA MET A 240 -9.92 19.80 0.08
C MET A 240 -8.97 20.69 0.88
N THR A 241 -7.77 20.16 1.09
CA THR A 241 -6.57 20.88 1.52
C THR A 241 -5.53 20.79 0.41
N LEU A 242 -4.79 21.87 0.16
CA LEU A 242 -3.74 21.91 -0.87
C LEU A 242 -2.38 22.15 -0.25
N MET A 243 -1.35 21.46 -0.74
CA MET A 243 0.05 21.81 -0.49
C MET A 243 0.50 22.88 -1.49
N ILE A 244 0.53 24.14 -1.07
CA ILE A 244 0.93 25.30 -1.90
C ILE A 244 2.30 25.77 -1.41
N ASP A 245 3.32 25.73 -2.28
CA ASP A 245 4.70 26.13 -1.99
C ASP A 245 5.33 25.49 -0.73
N GLY A 246 4.88 24.29 -0.37
CA GLY A 246 5.32 23.56 0.82
C GLY A 246 4.56 23.91 2.10
N VAL A 247 3.50 24.70 2.02
CA VAL A 247 2.59 25.06 3.12
C VAL A 247 1.20 24.47 2.85
N GLY A 248 0.62 23.80 3.86
CA GLY A 248 -0.76 23.33 3.79
C GLY A 248 -1.75 24.49 3.84
N SER A 249 -2.69 24.54 2.90
CA SER A 249 -3.80 25.50 2.92
C SER A 249 -4.75 25.21 4.07
N ALA A 250 -5.50 26.22 4.51
CA ALA A 250 -6.73 25.95 5.25
C ALA A 250 -7.66 25.07 4.38
N PRO A 251 -8.46 24.17 4.98
CA PRO A 251 -9.53 23.46 4.29
C PRO A 251 -10.47 24.41 3.54
N PHE A 252 -10.98 24.02 2.38
CA PHE A 252 -12.04 24.74 1.67
C PHE A 252 -12.91 23.81 0.82
N SER A 253 -14.06 24.33 0.37
CA SER A 253 -15.01 23.63 -0.50
C SER A 253 -14.79 23.98 -1.96
N ALA A 254 -14.92 23.00 -2.85
CA ALA A 254 -14.91 23.20 -4.29
C ALA A 254 -15.96 22.32 -4.99
N VAL A 255 -16.17 22.57 -6.28
CA VAL A 255 -16.98 21.73 -7.18
C VAL A 255 -16.07 21.27 -8.32
N THR A 256 -16.14 19.99 -8.70
CA THR A 256 -15.33 19.47 -9.80
C THR A 256 -15.76 20.07 -11.14
N ILE A 257 -14.79 20.28 -12.04
CA ILE A 257 -15.05 20.59 -13.44
C ILE A 257 -15.92 19.49 -14.10
N PRO A 258 -16.76 19.85 -15.10
CA PRO A 258 -17.53 18.87 -15.86
C PRO A 258 -16.61 17.91 -16.66
N PRO A 259 -17.13 16.77 -17.15
CA PRO A 259 -16.37 15.87 -18.01
C PRO A 259 -15.78 16.58 -19.22
N ILE A 260 -14.54 16.24 -19.57
CA ILE A 260 -13.86 16.81 -20.75
C ILE A 260 -14.63 16.40 -22.01
N GLU A 261 -14.98 17.38 -22.84
CA GLU A 261 -15.69 17.14 -24.10
C GLU A 261 -14.87 16.27 -25.04
N ALA A 262 -15.54 15.31 -25.71
CA ALA A 262 -14.87 14.44 -26.67
C ALA A 262 -14.41 15.25 -27.89
N PRO A 263 -13.15 15.10 -28.34
CA PRO A 263 -12.67 15.81 -29.53
C PRO A 263 -13.42 15.32 -30.78
N PRO A 264 -13.64 16.19 -31.78
CA PRO A 264 -14.38 15.83 -33.00
C PRO A 264 -13.68 14.75 -33.85
N VAL A 265 -12.37 14.54 -33.63
CA VAL A 265 -11.57 13.48 -34.22
C VAL A 265 -10.82 12.76 -33.10
N SER A 266 -10.92 11.43 -33.08
CA SER A 266 -10.20 10.56 -32.14
C SER A 266 -9.13 9.77 -32.87
N TYR A 267 -7.89 9.81 -32.35
CA TYR A 267 -6.75 9.04 -32.85
C TYR A 267 -6.51 7.74 -32.05
N ARG A 268 -7.53 7.27 -31.31
CA ARG A 268 -7.43 6.14 -30.37
C ARG A 268 -6.80 4.89 -30.99
N GLU A 269 -7.32 4.45 -32.13
CA GLU A 269 -6.85 3.21 -32.77
C GLU A 269 -5.44 3.36 -33.34
N GLN A 270 -5.12 4.53 -33.90
CA GLN A 270 -3.77 4.84 -34.41
C GLN A 270 -2.73 4.84 -33.28
N VAL A 271 -3.08 5.38 -32.10
CA VAL A 271 -2.21 5.35 -30.92
C VAL A 271 -2.04 3.94 -30.37
N ILE A 272 -3.11 3.13 -30.33
CA ILE A 272 -3.03 1.73 -29.91
C ILE A 272 -2.14 0.91 -30.86
N GLU A 273 -2.29 1.10 -32.18
CA GLU A 273 -1.52 0.35 -33.18
C GLU A 273 -0.05 0.78 -33.23
N ALA A 274 0.23 2.09 -33.13
CA ALA A 274 1.59 2.59 -33.00
C ALA A 274 2.27 2.08 -31.72
N SER A 275 1.55 2.05 -30.59
CA SER A 275 2.06 1.50 -29.33
C SER A 275 2.34 -0.01 -29.44
N ARG A 276 1.44 -0.78 -30.05
CA ARG A 276 1.63 -2.22 -30.28
C ARG A 276 2.84 -2.52 -31.16
N SER A 277 2.98 -1.82 -32.28
CA SER A 277 4.10 -2.04 -33.21
C SER A 277 5.48 -1.68 -32.61
N GLN A 278 5.53 -0.78 -31.63
CA GLN A 278 6.78 -0.39 -30.95
C GLN A 278 7.11 -1.23 -29.71
N PHE A 279 6.11 -1.58 -28.89
CA PHE A 279 6.31 -2.10 -27.54
C PHE A 279 5.73 -3.50 -27.29
N THR A 280 5.19 -4.20 -28.29
CA THR A 280 4.60 -5.54 -28.09
C THR A 280 5.16 -6.58 -29.07
N ALA A 281 5.12 -7.83 -28.65
CA ALA A 281 5.43 -9.00 -29.48
C ALA A 281 4.14 -9.75 -29.86
N PRO A 282 4.07 -10.39 -31.05
CA PRO A 282 2.94 -11.23 -31.42
C PRO A 282 2.72 -12.36 -30.41
N ARG A 283 1.49 -12.45 -29.88
CA ARG A 283 1.11 -13.40 -28.81
C ARG A 283 1.50 -14.84 -29.15
N ASP A 284 1.18 -15.30 -30.36
CA ASP A 284 1.41 -16.68 -30.80
C ASP A 284 2.89 -17.05 -30.81
N GLY A 285 3.78 -16.07 -31.09
CA GLY A 285 5.22 -16.25 -31.02
C GLY A 285 5.71 -16.44 -29.58
N ILE A 286 5.18 -15.66 -28.63
CA ILE A 286 5.49 -15.79 -27.20
C ILE A 286 4.94 -17.09 -26.63
N GLU A 287 3.70 -17.46 -26.97
CA GLU A 287 3.10 -18.73 -26.54
C GLU A 287 3.89 -19.93 -27.06
N LYS A 288 4.35 -19.89 -28.32
CA LYS A 288 5.23 -20.93 -28.87
C LYS A 288 6.56 -21.04 -28.11
N LEU A 289 7.25 -19.93 -27.86
CA LEU A 289 8.51 -19.93 -27.11
C LEU A 289 8.35 -20.52 -25.70
N ILE A 290 7.26 -20.18 -25.02
CA ILE A 290 6.92 -20.71 -23.68
C ILE A 290 6.60 -22.21 -23.75
N VAL A 291 5.87 -22.67 -24.78
CA VAL A 291 5.60 -24.11 -24.98
C VAL A 291 6.90 -24.86 -25.27
N ASP A 292 7.76 -24.35 -26.15
CA ASP A 292 9.06 -24.95 -26.47
C ASP A 292 9.96 -25.05 -25.21
N GLU A 293 9.98 -24.01 -24.35
CA GLU A 293 10.70 -24.02 -23.05
C GLU A 293 10.14 -25.08 -22.09
N LEU A 294 8.82 -25.17 -21.94
CA LEU A 294 8.15 -26.13 -21.05
C LEU A 294 8.28 -27.57 -21.57
N THR A 295 8.21 -27.79 -22.88
CA THR A 295 8.42 -29.10 -23.50
C THR A 295 9.86 -29.57 -23.30
N ALA A 296 10.86 -28.70 -23.47
CA ALA A 296 12.25 -29.02 -23.16
C ALA A 296 12.44 -29.45 -21.69
N SER A 297 11.73 -28.81 -20.75
CA SER A 297 11.73 -29.21 -19.34
C SER A 297 11.03 -30.55 -19.08
N ALA A 298 10.05 -30.93 -19.88
CA ALA A 298 9.32 -32.21 -19.77
C ALA A 298 10.08 -33.38 -20.40
N THR A 299 10.96 -33.12 -21.38
CA THR A 299 11.86 -34.12 -21.99
C THR A 299 13.12 -34.40 -21.18
N SER A 300 13.49 -33.51 -20.23
CA SER A 300 14.53 -33.79 -19.24
C SER A 300 14.09 -34.97 -18.36
N GLU A 301 14.98 -35.91 -18.04
CA GLU A 301 14.62 -36.98 -17.12
C GLU A 301 14.28 -36.40 -15.74
N ALA A 302 12.99 -36.43 -15.40
CA ALA A 302 12.55 -36.09 -14.05
C ALA A 302 13.37 -36.90 -13.03
N PRO A 303 13.93 -36.25 -11.99
CA PRO A 303 14.77 -36.88 -10.98
C PRO A 303 14.24 -38.26 -10.59
N ALA A 304 15.12 -39.26 -10.55
CA ALA A 304 14.76 -40.60 -10.05
C ALA A 304 14.08 -40.54 -8.67
N ASP A 305 14.40 -39.49 -7.91
CA ASP A 305 13.96 -39.15 -6.56
C ASP A 305 12.51 -38.60 -6.51
N ALA A 306 11.98 -38.11 -7.65
CA ALA A 306 10.59 -37.70 -7.83
C ALA A 306 9.69 -38.85 -8.33
N ARG A 307 10.28 -39.96 -8.81
CA ARG A 307 9.52 -41.17 -9.14
C ARG A 307 9.08 -41.83 -7.82
N MET A 308 7.81 -41.63 -7.46
CA MET A 308 7.14 -42.44 -6.43
C MET A 308 7.52 -43.91 -6.63
N LYS A 309 8.30 -44.48 -5.71
CA LYS A 309 8.47 -45.94 -5.62
C LYS A 309 7.13 -46.52 -5.19
N LYS A 310 6.21 -46.71 -6.15
CA LYS A 310 5.06 -47.60 -6.03
C LYS A 310 5.64 -48.99 -5.75
N LYS A 311 5.77 -49.33 -4.46
CA LYS A 311 6.08 -50.70 -4.05
C LYS A 311 5.03 -51.60 -4.72
N PRO A 312 5.42 -52.60 -5.51
CA PRO A 312 4.45 -53.54 -6.04
C PRO A 312 3.77 -54.21 -4.83
N PHE A 313 2.44 -54.09 -4.77
CA PHE A 313 1.64 -54.70 -3.73
C PHE A 313 1.75 -56.22 -3.88
N ARG A 314 2.61 -56.85 -3.06
CA ARG A 314 2.61 -58.30 -2.87
C ARG A 314 1.51 -58.62 -1.86
N PRO A 315 0.45 -59.37 -2.22
CA PRO A 315 -0.49 -59.87 -1.23
C PRO A 315 0.26 -60.78 -0.26
N ALA A 316 0.18 -60.48 1.03
CA ALA A 316 0.84 -61.28 2.05
C ALA A 316 0.10 -62.61 2.23
N SER A 317 0.80 -63.72 2.04
CA SER A 317 0.31 -65.06 2.39
C SER A 317 0.16 -65.17 3.90
N TYR A 318 -1.07 -65.33 4.37
CA TYR A 318 -1.38 -65.44 5.80
C TYR A 318 -1.16 -66.88 6.29
N THR A 319 -0.22 -67.08 7.21
CA THR A 319 -0.04 -68.33 7.95
C THR A 319 -0.34 -68.05 9.43
N PRO A 320 -1.31 -68.74 10.07
CA PRO A 320 -1.70 -68.43 11.43
C PRO A 320 -0.73 -69.03 12.46
N THR A 321 -0.23 -68.22 13.38
CA THR A 321 0.43 -68.68 14.60
C THR A 321 -0.43 -68.40 15.84
N ARG A 322 -0.32 -69.34 16.80
CA ARG A 322 -1.28 -69.59 17.88
C ARG A 322 -1.04 -68.67 19.10
N PRO A 323 -2.07 -68.12 19.76
CA PRO A 323 -1.90 -67.27 20.94
C PRO A 323 -1.71 -68.07 22.23
N THR A 324 -0.90 -67.56 23.15
CA THR A 324 -0.73 -68.09 24.52
C THR A 324 -1.37 -67.17 25.55
N SER A 325 -2.51 -67.63 26.08
CA SER A 325 -3.05 -67.45 27.44
C SER A 325 -2.51 -66.36 28.38
N TYR A 326 -3.44 -65.56 28.95
CA TYR A 326 -3.64 -65.35 30.40
C TYR A 326 -5.12 -64.90 30.63
N PRO A 327 -5.71 -64.93 31.85
CA PRO A 327 -7.03 -65.54 32.04
C PRO A 327 -8.20 -64.58 32.36
N ALA A 328 -9.41 -65.10 32.16
CA ALA A 328 -10.70 -64.55 32.61
C ALA A 328 -10.86 -64.71 34.16
N PRO A 329 -11.89 -64.14 34.86
CA PRO A 329 -13.33 -64.13 34.49
C PRO A 329 -14.06 -62.80 34.90
N ARG A 330 -15.39 -62.63 34.90
CA ARG A 330 -16.58 -63.51 34.76
C ARG A 330 -17.65 -62.87 33.84
N VAL A 331 -18.52 -63.74 33.35
CA VAL A 331 -19.79 -63.42 32.66
C VAL A 331 -20.83 -62.97 33.70
N ASP A 332 -21.86 -62.24 33.27
CA ASP A 332 -23.23 -62.76 33.33
C ASP A 332 -24.07 -62.12 32.21
N ALA A 333 -25.10 -62.83 31.75
CA ALA A 333 -25.86 -62.52 30.54
C ALA A 333 -27.27 -62.03 30.87
N GLU A 334 -27.89 -61.28 29.95
CA GLU A 334 -29.20 -61.62 29.35
C GLU A 334 -29.68 -60.58 28.31
N THR A 335 -30.08 -61.08 27.14
CA THR A 335 -31.00 -60.43 26.17
C THR A 335 -32.46 -60.52 26.69
N PRO A 336 -33.51 -59.84 26.15
CA PRO A 336 -33.66 -59.35 24.76
C PRO A 336 -34.54 -58.08 24.54
N SER A 337 -34.87 -57.86 23.26
CA SER A 337 -36.16 -57.31 22.75
C SER A 337 -36.27 -55.81 22.43
N ALA A 338 -37.23 -55.51 21.55
CA ALA A 338 -37.37 -54.27 20.79
C ALA A 338 -38.55 -53.39 21.24
N SER A 339 -38.49 -52.08 20.99
CA SER A 339 -39.66 -51.29 20.55
C SER A 339 -39.33 -49.85 20.10
N GLN A 340 -39.91 -49.51 18.94
CA GLN A 340 -40.57 -48.24 18.54
C GLN A 340 -40.25 -46.89 19.22
N ARG A 341 -40.05 -45.86 18.36
CA ARG A 341 -40.60 -44.47 18.34
C ARG A 341 -39.54 -43.51 17.77
N SER A 342 -39.66 -42.91 16.59
CA SER A 342 -40.63 -41.89 16.10
C SER A 342 -40.44 -40.48 16.69
N SER A 343 -39.91 -39.55 15.88
CA SER A 343 -40.49 -38.20 15.71
C SER A 343 -39.81 -37.43 14.56
N ASP A 344 -40.62 -36.71 13.79
CA ASP A 344 -40.22 -35.97 12.59
C ASP A 344 -39.65 -34.58 12.88
N LEU A 345 -38.82 -34.07 11.97
CA LEU A 345 -38.69 -32.63 11.70
C LEU A 345 -38.67 -32.40 10.17
N PRO A 346 -39.47 -31.46 9.62
CA PRO A 346 -39.73 -31.38 8.19
C PRO A 346 -38.69 -30.56 7.41
N VAL A 347 -38.41 -30.99 6.18
CA VAL A 347 -37.67 -30.20 5.17
C VAL A 347 -38.65 -29.28 4.45
N GLN A 348 -38.37 -27.97 4.45
CA GLN A 348 -39.21 -26.97 3.77
C GLN A 348 -38.70 -26.71 2.34
N ALA A 349 -39.57 -26.90 1.35
CA ALA A 349 -39.25 -26.71 -0.06
C ALA A 349 -39.49 -25.26 -0.52
N ALA A 350 -38.68 -24.80 -1.49
CA ALA A 350 -38.79 -23.46 -2.07
C ALA A 350 -39.97 -23.34 -3.07
N PRO A 351 -40.70 -22.20 -3.10
CA PRO A 351 -41.76 -21.96 -4.07
C PRO A 351 -41.22 -21.36 -5.39
N VAL A 352 -41.77 -21.83 -6.52
CA VAL A 352 -41.58 -21.24 -7.85
C VAL A 352 -42.78 -20.36 -8.18
N GLY A 353 -42.55 -19.12 -8.64
CA GLY A 353 -43.62 -18.22 -9.07
C GLY A 353 -43.09 -16.93 -9.72
N ALA A 354 -43.19 -16.83 -11.04
CA ALA A 354 -42.67 -15.70 -11.81
C ALA A 354 -43.71 -14.59 -12.03
N ARG A 355 -43.29 -13.31 -11.98
CA ARG A 355 -43.83 -12.18 -12.78
C ARG A 355 -42.72 -11.15 -13.07
N PRO A 356 -42.78 -10.42 -14.21
CA PRO A 356 -41.65 -9.64 -14.72
C PRO A 356 -41.58 -8.21 -14.16
N PHE A 357 -40.35 -7.70 -13.99
CA PHE A 357 -40.10 -6.29 -13.71
C PHE A 357 -40.25 -5.45 -14.99
N VAL A 358 -41.13 -4.44 -14.95
CA VAL A 358 -41.26 -3.41 -15.99
C VAL A 358 -40.61 -2.12 -15.49
N HIS A 359 -39.65 -1.59 -16.26
CA HIS A 359 -39.04 -0.28 -15.98
C HIS A 359 -40.10 0.82 -15.98
N ARG A 360 -40.07 1.68 -14.95
CA ARG A 360 -40.84 2.93 -14.91
C ARG A 360 -39.86 4.10 -14.77
N PRO A 361 -39.72 4.97 -15.79
CA PRO A 361 -38.87 6.16 -15.68
C PRO A 361 -39.51 7.21 -14.76
N PRO A 362 -38.71 8.03 -14.03
CA PRO A 362 -39.23 9.13 -13.23
C PRO A 362 -39.75 10.27 -14.12
N ALA A 363 -40.84 10.91 -13.69
CA ALA A 363 -41.44 12.04 -14.41
C ALA A 363 -40.62 13.35 -14.21
N PRO A 364 -40.58 14.25 -15.21
CA PRO A 364 -39.83 15.50 -15.11
C PRO A 364 -40.50 16.48 -14.14
N ARG A 365 -39.70 17.07 -13.22
CA ARG A 365 -40.16 18.22 -12.42
C ARG A 365 -40.11 19.48 -13.28
N GLN A 366 -41.24 20.18 -13.35
CA GLN A 366 -41.32 21.49 -13.99
C GLN A 366 -40.55 22.54 -13.18
N SER A 367 -39.79 23.37 -13.88
CA SER A 367 -39.12 24.55 -13.34
C SER A 367 -40.12 25.69 -13.16
N GLN A 368 -40.36 26.11 -11.92
CA GLN A 368 -41.02 27.38 -11.64
C GLN A 368 -39.99 28.48 -11.45
N LEU A 369 -39.92 29.36 -12.44
CA LEU A 369 -39.26 30.67 -12.34
C LEU A 369 -40.05 31.53 -11.35
N LEU A 370 -39.38 32.06 -10.32
CA LEU A 370 -39.79 33.32 -9.69
C LEU A 370 -38.69 34.36 -9.86
N ARG A 371 -39.13 35.59 -10.08
CA ARG A 371 -38.38 36.78 -10.49
C ARG A 371 -38.83 37.92 -9.57
N GLN A 372 -38.03 38.98 -9.46
CA GLN A 372 -38.30 40.21 -8.67
C GLN A 372 -38.07 40.04 -7.15
N SER A 373 -37.57 41.03 -6.39
CA SER A 373 -37.05 42.37 -6.74
C SER A 373 -36.26 42.97 -5.57
N GLN A 374 -35.24 43.80 -5.85
CA GLN A 374 -34.62 44.70 -4.87
C GLN A 374 -35.52 45.91 -4.55
N PRO A 375 -35.24 46.62 -3.44
CA PRO A 375 -35.12 48.07 -3.52
C PRO A 375 -33.80 48.59 -2.90
N GLU A 376 -33.35 49.75 -3.39
CA GLU A 376 -32.15 50.46 -2.95
C GLU A 376 -32.32 51.16 -1.60
N MET A 377 -31.21 51.44 -0.90
CA MET A 377 -31.10 52.63 -0.06
C MET A 377 -29.68 53.19 -0.08
N ARG A 378 -29.55 54.49 -0.42
CA ARG A 378 -28.30 55.26 -0.34
C ARG A 378 -28.09 55.79 1.07
N MET A 379 -26.84 55.92 1.50
CA MET A 379 -26.38 56.93 2.46
C MET A 379 -24.90 57.24 2.19
N ASP A 380 -24.57 58.52 2.00
CA ASP A 380 -23.20 59.01 1.86
C ASP A 380 -22.53 59.20 3.24
N PHE A 381 -21.21 59.01 3.35
CA PHE A 381 -20.40 59.84 4.25
C PHE A 381 -18.91 59.90 3.87
N VAL A 382 -18.26 61.03 4.21
CA VAL A 382 -16.92 61.45 3.77
C VAL A 382 -15.87 61.20 4.88
N PRO A 383 -14.61 60.81 4.56
CA PRO A 383 -13.57 60.53 5.56
C PRO A 383 -12.64 61.73 5.84
N SER A 384 -12.10 61.82 7.07
CA SER A 384 -10.90 62.63 7.43
C SER A 384 -10.48 62.40 8.90
N PRO A 385 -9.24 62.74 9.33
CA PRO A 385 -8.29 61.73 9.83
C PRO A 385 -7.77 62.01 11.27
N VAL A 386 -6.76 61.26 11.77
CA VAL A 386 -5.66 61.77 12.64
C VAL A 386 -4.54 60.73 12.93
N GLN A 387 -3.33 61.09 12.48
CA GLN A 387 -1.96 60.94 13.05
C GLN A 387 -1.36 59.63 13.62
N HIS A 388 -0.07 59.46 13.28
CA HIS A 388 0.90 58.50 13.84
C HIS A 388 1.30 58.76 15.30
N GLN A 389 1.82 57.73 15.97
CA GLN A 389 3.08 57.89 16.72
C GLN A 389 4.00 56.67 16.58
N VAL A 390 5.31 56.95 16.51
CA VAL A 390 6.40 56.00 16.32
C VAL A 390 7.07 55.70 17.67
N HIS A 391 7.50 54.46 17.91
CA HIS A 391 8.51 54.16 18.93
C HIS A 391 9.61 53.26 18.36
N GLN A 392 10.81 53.82 18.27
CA GLN A 392 12.05 53.12 17.98
C GLN A 392 12.67 52.57 19.28
N ARG A 393 13.38 51.44 19.22
CA ARG A 393 14.48 51.12 20.15
C ARG A 393 15.48 50.14 19.52
N SER A 394 16.72 50.19 19.99
CA SER A 394 17.96 49.78 19.30
C SER A 394 18.58 48.45 19.79
N VAL A 395 18.99 47.56 18.86
CA VAL A 395 20.41 47.21 18.52
C VAL A 395 21.46 47.45 19.64
N ALA A 396 22.37 46.55 20.07
CA ALA A 396 22.76 45.13 19.78
C ALA A 396 23.68 44.63 20.96
N PRO A 397 24.63 43.64 20.86
CA PRO A 397 24.77 42.41 20.04
C PRO A 397 25.10 41.13 20.87
N ARG A 398 25.28 39.96 20.21
CA ARG A 398 25.84 38.70 20.77
C ARG A 398 27.38 38.69 20.78
N PRO A 399 28.01 37.86 21.65
CA PRO A 399 29.30 37.23 21.37
C PRO A 399 29.19 35.73 21.06
N SER A 400 30.12 35.20 20.25
CA SER A 400 30.26 33.78 19.88
C SER A 400 31.63 33.23 20.39
N PRO A 401 32.03 31.95 20.17
CA PRO A 401 32.56 31.12 21.25
C PRO A 401 34.10 31.05 21.32
N LYS A 402 34.63 30.47 22.41
CA LYS A 402 36.02 30.02 22.53
C LYS A 402 36.09 28.50 22.62
N ALA A 403 37.05 27.92 21.90
CA ALA A 403 37.45 26.52 22.00
C ALA A 403 38.58 26.36 23.02
N THR A 404 38.68 25.18 23.63
CA THR A 404 39.87 24.68 24.34
C THR A 404 39.96 23.16 24.21
N GLU A 405 41.19 22.65 24.23
CA GLU A 405 41.57 21.30 23.82
C GLU A 405 41.40 20.24 24.92
N GLY A 406 41.58 18.97 24.54
CA GLY A 406 41.37 17.82 25.41
C GLY A 406 42.52 17.53 26.39
N THR A 407 42.20 16.77 27.43
CA THR A 407 43.18 16.02 28.24
C THR A 407 42.63 14.63 28.55
N ALA A 408 43.45 13.59 28.34
CA ALA A 408 43.10 12.21 28.62
C ALA A 408 43.16 11.90 30.13
N ARG A 409 42.40 10.90 30.59
CA ARG A 409 42.47 10.34 31.96
C ARG A 409 42.77 8.83 31.93
N PRO A 410 43.47 8.29 32.95
CA PRO A 410 43.96 6.90 32.98
C PRO A 410 42.86 5.87 33.29
N PRO A 411 43.09 4.56 33.06
CA PRO A 411 42.07 3.54 33.19
C PRO A 411 41.68 3.25 34.64
N VAL A 412 40.39 3.00 34.87
CA VAL A 412 39.83 2.64 36.18
C VAL A 412 39.61 1.12 36.24
N ALA A 413 39.98 0.49 37.36
CA ALA A 413 39.85 -0.94 37.58
C ALA A 413 38.38 -1.41 37.51
N ALA A 414 38.14 -2.57 36.90
CA ALA A 414 36.82 -3.15 36.75
C ALA A 414 36.23 -3.61 38.10
N LYS A 415 34.99 -3.20 38.38
CA LYS A 415 34.19 -3.71 39.51
C LYS A 415 33.41 -4.96 39.09
N SER A 416 33.15 -5.86 40.04
CA SER A 416 32.46 -7.12 39.77
C SER A 416 30.97 -6.92 39.47
N ALA A 417 30.35 -7.92 38.83
CA ALA A 417 28.96 -7.86 38.39
C ALA A 417 27.92 -7.81 39.54
N GLU A 418 28.32 -8.07 40.78
CA GLU A 418 27.44 -8.04 41.95
C GLU A 418 27.29 -6.62 42.52
N ASP A 419 28.37 -5.82 42.54
CA ASP A 419 28.33 -4.40 42.93
C ASP A 419 27.39 -3.58 42.03
N LEU A 420 27.41 -3.86 40.73
CA LEU A 420 26.55 -3.19 39.75
C LEU A 420 25.05 -3.51 39.99
N LYS A 421 24.72 -4.75 40.36
CA LYS A 421 23.33 -5.14 40.71
C LYS A 421 22.85 -4.47 41.99
N ALA A 422 23.72 -4.33 43.00
CA ALA A 422 23.38 -3.65 44.24
C ALA A 422 23.11 -2.14 44.04
N ILE A 423 23.86 -1.48 43.15
CA ILE A 423 23.66 -0.06 42.80
C ILE A 423 22.37 0.13 41.99
N LEU A 424 22.11 -0.72 41.00
CA LEU A 424 20.88 -0.70 40.20
C LEU A 424 19.63 -0.83 41.06
N ARG A 425 19.62 -1.73 42.05
CA ARG A 425 18.49 -1.93 42.95
C ARG A 425 18.19 -0.69 43.82
N LYS A 426 19.23 -0.03 44.35
CA LYS A 426 19.10 1.24 45.10
C LYS A 426 18.65 2.42 44.22
N MET A 427 18.96 2.41 42.92
CA MET A 427 18.48 3.44 41.99
C MET A 427 17.01 3.23 41.60
N THR A 428 16.55 1.98 41.46
CA THR A 428 15.15 1.69 41.12
C THR A 428 14.18 1.99 42.27
N GLU A 429 14.57 1.71 43.53
CA GLU A 429 13.73 1.98 44.70
C GLU A 429 13.56 3.50 44.95
N LYS A 430 14.62 4.30 44.78
CA LYS A 430 14.54 5.78 44.92
C LYS A 430 13.80 6.49 43.79
N GLY A 431 13.71 5.88 42.60
CA GLY A 431 13.09 6.49 41.42
C GLY A 431 11.56 6.49 41.42
N GLY A 432 10.92 5.64 42.25
CA GLY A 432 9.46 5.56 42.38
C GLY A 432 8.89 6.70 43.22
N GLU A 433 9.34 6.83 44.47
CA GLU A 433 8.78 7.78 45.44
C GLU A 433 8.94 9.26 45.03
N GLU A 434 10.00 9.61 44.28
CA GLU A 434 10.15 10.96 43.72
C GLU A 434 9.25 11.25 42.52
N LYS A 435 8.80 10.23 41.78
CA LYS A 435 7.88 10.41 40.64
C LYS A 435 6.44 10.61 41.09
N GLU A 436 5.96 9.81 42.04
CA GLU A 436 4.59 9.95 42.57
C GLU A 436 4.39 11.32 43.24
N LYS A 437 5.32 11.71 44.14
CA LYS A 437 5.26 13.03 44.81
C LYS A 437 5.32 14.21 43.84
N LYS A 438 6.06 14.10 42.73
CA LYS A 438 6.07 15.13 41.68
C LYS A 438 4.77 15.16 40.89
N GLN A 439 4.16 14.02 40.56
CA GLN A 439 2.88 13.98 39.84
C GLN A 439 1.72 14.56 40.67
N GLU A 440 1.64 14.27 41.97
CA GLU A 440 0.59 14.85 42.84
C GLU A 440 0.75 16.38 43.02
N GLN A 441 1.99 16.88 43.17
CA GLN A 441 2.24 18.33 43.21
C GLN A 441 1.93 19.02 41.87
N GLN A 442 2.19 18.38 40.74
CA GLN A 442 1.90 18.96 39.43
C GLN A 442 0.39 18.97 39.13
N GLN A 443 -0.34 17.91 39.48
CA GLN A 443 -1.80 17.85 39.31
C GLN A 443 -2.56 18.84 40.22
N SER A 444 -2.10 19.05 41.46
CA SER A 444 -2.70 20.05 42.36
C SER A 444 -2.42 21.49 41.90
N SER A 445 -1.19 21.77 41.44
CA SER A 445 -0.84 23.06 40.81
C SER A 445 -1.68 23.37 39.55
N LEU A 446 -1.85 22.39 38.67
CA LEU A 446 -2.65 22.55 37.44
C LEU A 446 -4.13 22.79 37.72
N LYS A 447 -4.73 22.09 38.71
CA LYS A 447 -6.13 22.32 39.12
C LYS A 447 -6.34 23.71 39.73
N GLY A 448 -5.36 24.21 40.49
CA GLY A 448 -5.37 25.59 40.99
C GLY A 448 -5.41 26.60 39.84
N ALA A 449 -4.42 26.52 38.94
CA ALA A 449 -4.27 27.42 37.79
C ALA A 449 -5.49 27.41 36.85
N LEU A 450 -6.10 26.25 36.60
CA LEU A 450 -7.32 26.16 35.77
C LEU A 450 -8.52 26.86 36.41
N SER A 451 -8.66 26.80 37.74
CA SER A 451 -9.79 27.43 38.44
C SER A 451 -9.68 28.96 38.50
N GLU A 452 -8.46 29.49 38.48
CA GLU A 452 -8.21 30.94 38.47
C GLU A 452 -8.40 31.55 37.06
N ALA A 453 -8.13 30.78 36.00
CA ALA A 453 -8.34 31.17 34.60
C ALA A 453 -9.81 31.16 34.13
N LEU A 454 -10.74 30.57 34.90
CA LEU A 454 -12.14 30.36 34.52
C LEU A 454 -13.15 31.36 35.13
N LYS A 455 -12.70 32.55 35.56
CA LYS A 455 -13.60 33.63 35.99
C LYS A 455 -14.18 34.38 34.76
N PRO A 456 -15.52 34.42 34.58
CA PRO A 456 -16.11 35.02 33.38
C PRO A 456 -16.04 36.55 33.42
N VAL A 457 -15.29 37.15 32.47
CA VAL A 457 -15.37 38.58 32.16
C VAL A 457 -16.37 38.76 31.02
N ALA A 458 -17.49 39.42 31.29
CA ALA A 458 -18.54 39.64 30.30
C ALA A 458 -18.13 40.72 29.28
N VAL A 459 -17.69 40.30 28.10
CA VAL A 459 -17.47 41.18 26.93
C VAL A 459 -18.41 40.76 25.81
N LYS A 460 -19.20 41.71 25.30
CA LYS A 460 -20.13 41.50 24.18
C LYS A 460 -19.33 41.41 22.86
N PRO A 461 -19.44 40.34 22.06
CA PRO A 461 -18.80 40.30 20.75
C PRO A 461 -19.53 41.23 19.76
N PRO A 462 -18.82 41.79 18.76
CA PRO A 462 -19.44 42.55 17.68
C PRO A 462 -20.25 41.62 16.77
N ARG A 463 -21.25 42.18 16.07
CA ARG A 463 -22.00 41.45 15.04
C ARG A 463 -21.08 41.11 13.88
N ILE A 464 -20.94 39.83 13.58
CA ILE A 464 -20.36 39.35 12.31
C ILE A 464 -21.50 39.31 11.29
N GLU A 465 -21.34 39.97 10.15
CA GLU A 465 -22.30 39.88 9.05
C GLU A 465 -22.17 38.51 8.37
N SER A 466 -23.28 37.78 8.30
CA SER A 466 -23.33 36.42 7.78
C SER A 466 -23.52 36.43 6.25
N GLY A 467 -22.42 36.22 5.52
CA GLY A 467 -22.42 35.94 4.09
C GLY A 467 -21.19 35.12 3.69
N PRO A 468 -21.26 34.27 2.65
CA PRO A 468 -20.10 33.53 2.16
C PRO A 468 -19.04 34.51 1.61
N PHE A 469 -17.78 34.32 2.01
CA PHE A 469 -16.65 35.09 1.49
C PHE A 469 -16.26 34.56 0.11
N GLU A 470 -16.83 35.14 -0.93
CA GLU A 470 -16.55 34.81 -2.33
C GLU A 470 -15.29 35.57 -2.80
N VAL A 471 -14.25 34.82 -3.21
CA VAL A 471 -13.03 35.40 -3.78
C VAL A 471 -13.26 35.60 -5.28
N SER A 472 -13.13 36.84 -5.76
CA SER A 472 -13.33 37.16 -7.17
C SER A 472 -12.38 36.37 -8.08
N GLU A 473 -12.89 35.95 -9.23
CA GLU A 473 -12.17 35.08 -10.17
C GLU A 473 -10.83 35.69 -10.62
N ASP A 474 -10.77 37.00 -10.80
CA ASP A 474 -9.54 37.74 -11.13
C ASP A 474 -8.44 37.54 -10.07
N LYS A 475 -8.83 37.53 -8.79
CA LYS A 475 -7.89 37.35 -7.67
C LYS A 475 -7.32 35.92 -7.62
N LEU A 476 -8.10 34.93 -8.05
CA LEU A 476 -7.63 33.56 -8.22
C LEU A 476 -6.72 33.44 -9.45
N ARG A 477 -6.99 34.18 -10.53
CA ARG A 477 -6.15 34.22 -11.74
C ARG A 477 -4.78 34.87 -11.48
N ASP A 478 -4.72 35.92 -10.65
CA ASP A 478 -3.46 36.59 -10.30
C ASP A 478 -2.57 35.69 -9.43
N VAL A 479 -3.15 35.00 -8.43
CA VAL A 479 -2.44 33.98 -7.63
C VAL A 479 -1.92 32.84 -8.50
N LEU A 480 -2.74 32.32 -9.43
CA LEU A 480 -2.34 31.21 -10.32
C LEU A 480 -1.32 31.59 -11.39
N LYS A 481 -1.06 32.88 -11.61
CA LYS A 481 0.02 33.38 -12.48
C LYS A 481 1.31 33.71 -11.72
N GLY A 482 1.25 33.83 -10.39
CA GLY A 482 2.39 34.20 -9.54
C GLY A 482 2.67 35.70 -9.49
N ASP A 483 1.67 36.55 -9.73
CA ASP A 483 1.79 38.03 -9.74
C ASP A 483 1.45 38.69 -8.38
N ILE A 484 1.47 37.93 -7.26
CA ILE A 484 1.23 38.40 -5.88
C ILE A 484 2.29 37.85 -4.92
#